data_AF-A0A4U5M1B2-F1
#
_entry.id   AF-A0A4U5M1B2-F1
#
_cell.length_a   1.000
_cell.length_b   1.000
_cell.length_c   1.000
_cell.angle_alpha   90.00
_cell.angle_beta   90.00
_cell.angle_gamma   90.00
#
_symmetry.space_group_name_H-M   'P 1'
#
loop_
_entity.id
_entity.type
_entity.pdbx_description
1 polymer ?
#
loop_
_entity_poly.entity_id
_entity_poly.type
_entity_poly.pdbx_seq_one_letter_code
_entity_poly.pdbx_strand_id
1 'polypeptide(L)'
;MHQKRLGLWLLAALIGCSSAVWIGEEYWASINHDGQIRNGRTRNDFLEFDAIHNRQRISNAYVAFWITSDQRGHYEAFGHAWVEDDGRVCGRFIGRHKNIENICGGFRVLAKHERTGANPFRFVLARDANIPQAVTYRRRQIAKITSWQKNEAFFGGVSLNERTAGGIDYDLEVVEINKERDPYYYENFVQVLIKENEAPVEPEPVRRPEKPDEHYYHSDHISVRLRDDVYDFSYEPQRHEQENQNQRYLHRPKEEFHEMSESEKRRMKYNAQLREEKARREREQAERIAQYNERLRQRDEAIKAQKYHVQLLREHEAAAQRQFAETGHW
;
A
#
# COMPACT_ATOMS: atom_id res chain seq x y z
N MET A 1 21.06 -18.56 -59.18
CA MET A 1 20.66 -17.21 -58.74
C MET A 1 19.54 -17.26 -57.68
N HIS A 2 19.73 -17.95 -56.55
CA HIS A 2 18.67 -18.13 -55.52
C HIS A 2 19.21 -17.98 -54.09
N GLN A 3 19.91 -16.88 -53.80
CA GLN A 3 20.56 -16.68 -52.50
C GLN A 3 20.45 -15.24 -51.95
N LYS A 4 19.40 -14.51 -52.31
CA LYS A 4 19.20 -13.11 -51.87
C LYS A 4 17.78 -12.77 -51.39
N ARG A 5 17.04 -13.73 -50.81
CA ARG A 5 15.68 -13.47 -50.27
C ARG A 5 15.43 -13.92 -48.82
N LEU A 6 16.43 -14.50 -48.15
CA LEU A 6 16.28 -14.90 -46.74
C LEU A 6 16.70 -13.83 -45.71
N GLY A 7 17.33 -12.73 -46.13
CA GLY A 7 17.84 -11.72 -45.19
C GLY A 7 16.82 -10.69 -44.69
N LEU A 8 15.63 -10.59 -45.30
CA LEU A 8 14.68 -9.50 -44.98
C LEU A 8 13.60 -9.88 -43.95
N TRP A 9 13.38 -11.17 -43.70
CA TRP A 9 12.38 -11.63 -42.73
C TRP A 9 12.92 -11.72 -41.29
N LEU A 10 14.24 -11.77 -41.10
CA LEU A 10 14.86 -11.77 -39.76
C LEU A 10 14.94 -10.38 -39.11
N LEU A 11 14.79 -9.30 -39.87
CA LEU A 11 14.79 -7.92 -39.34
C LEU A 11 13.40 -7.42 -38.91
N ALA A 12 12.32 -8.04 -39.39
CA ALA A 12 10.95 -7.69 -38.98
C ALA A 12 10.50 -8.39 -37.68
N ALA A 13 11.20 -9.43 -37.23
CA ALA A 13 10.86 -10.20 -36.02
C ALA A 13 11.35 -9.58 -34.70
N LEU A 14 12.06 -8.45 -34.73
CA LEU A 14 12.66 -7.82 -33.54
C LEU A 14 11.94 -6.55 -33.04
N ILE A 15 10.82 -6.16 -33.66
CA ILE A 15 10.05 -4.98 -33.25
C ILE A 15 8.68 -5.39 -32.72
N GLY A 16 8.69 -6.34 -31.78
CA GLY A 16 7.58 -6.60 -30.87
C GLY A 16 7.85 -5.97 -29.51
N CYS A 17 8.38 -4.74 -29.47
CA CYS A 17 8.49 -3.98 -28.23
C CYS A 17 7.07 -3.64 -27.78
N SER A 18 6.50 -4.54 -27.00
CA SER A 18 5.27 -4.34 -26.25
C SER A 18 5.45 -3.15 -25.31
N SER A 19 5.14 -1.95 -25.82
CA SER A 19 5.29 -0.69 -25.09
C SER A 19 4.14 -0.56 -24.12
N ALA A 20 4.45 -0.65 -22.83
CA ALA A 20 3.51 -0.36 -21.76
C ALA A 20 3.02 1.11 -21.82
N VAL A 21 1.82 1.38 -21.28
CA VAL A 21 1.20 2.71 -21.33
C VAL A 21 1.96 3.69 -20.45
N TRP A 22 2.47 4.75 -21.05
CA TRP A 22 2.99 5.91 -20.34
C TRP A 22 1.85 6.91 -20.11
N ILE A 23 1.58 7.24 -18.84
CA ILE A 23 0.61 8.27 -18.45
C ILE A 23 1.31 9.62 -18.27
N GLY A 24 0.67 10.71 -18.71
CA GLY A 24 1.23 12.04 -18.58
C GLY A 24 0.94 12.70 -17.24
N GLU A 25 1.35 13.95 -17.10
CA GLU A 25 1.19 14.78 -15.89
C GLU A 25 -0.30 14.99 -15.52
N GLU A 26 -1.21 14.81 -16.47
CA GLU A 26 -2.66 14.93 -16.27
C GLU A 26 -3.23 13.91 -15.28
N TYR A 27 -2.49 12.85 -14.94
CA TYR A 27 -2.86 11.84 -13.93
C TYR A 27 -1.98 11.87 -12.67
N TRP A 28 -1.12 12.89 -12.53
CA TRP A 28 -0.26 13.04 -11.36
C TRP A 28 -0.54 14.33 -10.61
N ALA A 29 -0.67 14.22 -9.29
CA ALA A 29 -0.62 15.36 -8.39
C ALA A 29 0.81 15.51 -7.84
N SER A 30 1.40 16.69 -8.02
CA SER A 30 2.73 16.99 -7.48
C SER A 30 2.64 17.45 -6.02
N ILE A 31 3.43 16.83 -5.15
CA ILE A 31 3.55 17.18 -3.74
C ILE A 31 4.87 17.94 -3.55
N ASN A 32 4.79 19.19 -3.09
CA ASN A 32 5.96 20.01 -2.76
C ASN A 32 6.78 19.38 -1.63
N HIS A 33 8.02 19.81 -1.44
CA HIS A 33 8.91 19.34 -0.37
C HIS A 33 8.42 19.64 1.06
N ASP A 34 7.43 20.51 1.22
CA ASP A 34 6.74 20.79 2.49
C ASP A 34 5.53 19.88 2.73
N GLY A 35 5.23 18.96 1.80
CA GLY A 35 4.09 18.06 1.86
C GLY A 35 2.79 18.65 1.31
N GLN A 36 2.79 19.86 0.76
CA GLN A 36 1.59 20.51 0.23
C GLN A 36 1.31 20.13 -1.23
N ILE A 37 0.02 20.06 -1.59
CA ILE A 37 -0.44 19.72 -2.95
C ILE A 37 -0.33 20.95 -3.87
N ARG A 38 0.18 20.76 -5.10
CA ARG A 38 0.35 21.85 -6.10
C ARG A 38 -0.73 21.88 -7.19
N ASN A 39 -0.67 22.95 -7.98
CA ASN A 39 -1.31 23.10 -9.30
C ASN A 39 -2.84 23.05 -9.24
N GLY A 40 -3.43 23.57 -8.17
CA GLY A 40 -4.89 23.62 -8.00
C GLY A 40 -5.55 22.28 -7.73
N ARG A 41 -4.78 21.19 -7.60
CA ARG A 41 -5.30 19.90 -7.16
C ARG A 41 -5.51 19.87 -5.65
N THR A 42 -6.42 19.02 -5.23
CA THR A 42 -6.79 18.77 -3.84
C THR A 42 -6.69 17.28 -3.55
N ARG A 43 -6.83 16.90 -2.27
CA ARG A 43 -6.88 15.49 -1.86
C ARG A 43 -7.99 14.71 -2.58
N ASN A 44 -9.11 15.34 -2.91
CA ASN A 44 -10.26 14.69 -3.56
C ASN A 44 -9.96 14.21 -4.99
N ASP A 45 -8.85 14.70 -5.57
CA ASP A 45 -8.37 14.29 -6.88
C ASP A 45 -7.54 13.02 -6.81
N PHE A 46 -7.06 12.62 -5.64
CA PHE A 46 -6.25 11.41 -5.49
C PHE A 46 -7.09 10.16 -5.79
N LEU A 47 -6.46 9.17 -6.39
CA LEU A 47 -7.10 7.88 -6.62
C LEU A 47 -6.93 7.00 -5.40
N GLU A 48 -8.07 6.65 -4.82
CA GLU A 48 -8.16 5.68 -3.74
C GLU A 48 -8.35 4.28 -4.34
N PHE A 49 -7.52 3.35 -3.89
CA PHE A 49 -7.67 1.93 -4.17
C PHE A 49 -7.71 1.18 -2.86
N ASP A 50 -8.26 -0.03 -2.86
CA ASP A 50 -8.39 -0.82 -1.65
C ASP A 50 -7.02 -1.22 -1.10
N ALA A 51 -6.52 -0.48 -0.12
CA ALA A 51 -5.45 -0.89 0.76
C ALA A 51 -6.06 -1.50 2.03
N ILE A 52 -5.43 -2.54 2.56
CA ILE A 52 -5.95 -3.29 3.72
C ILE A 52 -4.86 -3.36 4.77
N HIS A 53 -5.20 -3.05 6.02
CA HIS A 53 -4.33 -3.24 7.19
C HIS A 53 -5.18 -3.76 8.34
N ASN A 54 -4.70 -4.74 9.10
CA ASN A 54 -5.47 -5.36 10.18
C ASN A 54 -6.88 -5.81 9.77
N ARG A 55 -7.03 -6.32 8.53
CA ARG A 55 -8.31 -6.74 7.91
C ARG A 55 -9.33 -5.61 7.72
N GLN A 56 -8.91 -4.35 7.83
CA GLN A 56 -9.73 -3.17 7.60
C GLN A 56 -9.24 -2.40 6.37
N ARG A 57 -10.19 -1.86 5.61
CA ARG A 57 -9.89 -0.99 4.47
C ARG A 57 -9.34 0.33 4.98
N ILE A 58 -8.22 0.78 4.43
CA ILE A 58 -7.66 2.10 4.70
C ILE A 58 -8.09 3.07 3.60
N SER A 59 -8.77 4.14 3.98
CA SER A 59 -9.19 5.22 3.08
C SER A 59 -8.10 6.28 2.84
N ASN A 60 -7.02 6.27 3.62
CA ASN A 60 -5.92 7.23 3.52
C ASN A 60 -4.66 6.59 2.94
N ALA A 61 -4.82 5.88 1.82
CA ALA A 61 -3.76 5.11 1.19
C ALA A 61 -3.78 5.35 -0.32
N TYR A 62 -2.71 5.94 -0.84
CA TYR A 62 -2.62 6.35 -2.25
C TYR A 62 -1.36 5.78 -2.90
N VAL A 63 -1.43 5.59 -4.22
CA VAL A 63 -0.27 5.23 -5.03
C VAL A 63 0.63 6.45 -5.17
N ALA A 64 1.90 6.29 -4.82
CA ALA A 64 2.90 7.35 -4.90
C ALA A 64 4.05 6.98 -5.83
N PHE A 65 4.68 7.99 -6.41
CA PHE A 65 5.84 7.85 -7.28
C PHE A 65 6.91 8.88 -6.91
N TRP A 66 8.11 8.38 -6.63
CA TRP A 66 9.25 9.17 -6.22
C TRP A 66 10.42 9.00 -7.18
N ILE A 67 11.04 10.13 -7.52
CA ILE A 67 12.27 10.19 -8.31
C ILE A 67 13.32 10.87 -7.46
N THR A 68 14.49 10.25 -7.36
CA THR A 68 15.67 10.87 -6.78
C THR A 68 16.86 10.72 -7.72
N SER A 69 17.91 11.51 -7.50
CA SER A 69 19.15 11.45 -8.26
C SER A 69 20.32 11.49 -7.31
N ASP A 70 21.23 10.53 -7.45
CA ASP A 70 22.48 10.45 -6.70
C ASP A 70 23.67 10.32 -7.66
N GLN A 71 24.87 10.10 -7.10
CA GLN A 71 26.09 9.89 -7.89
C GLN A 71 26.02 8.66 -8.82
N ARG A 72 25.05 7.75 -8.61
CA ARG A 72 24.81 6.56 -9.43
C ARG A 72 23.69 6.79 -10.46
N GLY A 73 23.21 8.02 -10.57
CA GLY A 73 22.19 8.46 -11.52
C GLY A 73 20.80 8.54 -10.91
N HIS A 74 19.80 8.52 -11.78
CA HIS A 74 18.40 8.55 -11.35
C HIS A 74 17.99 7.24 -10.68
N TYR A 75 17.13 7.34 -9.68
CA TYR A 75 16.47 6.22 -9.04
C TYR A 75 14.98 6.54 -8.89
N GLU A 76 14.16 5.52 -9.07
CA GLU A 76 12.72 5.65 -9.17
C GLU A 76 12.04 4.53 -8.41
N ALA A 77 11.03 4.91 -7.64
CA ALA A 77 10.27 3.99 -6.82
C ALA A 77 8.80 4.36 -6.82
N PHE A 78 7.96 3.33 -6.96
CA PHE A 78 6.57 3.42 -6.56
C PHE A 78 6.45 3.04 -5.09
N GLY A 79 5.47 3.63 -4.43
CA GLY A 79 5.27 3.44 -3.02
C GLY A 79 3.87 3.82 -2.58
N HIS A 80 3.75 4.00 -1.28
CA HIS A 80 2.49 4.28 -0.62
C HIS A 80 2.54 5.69 -0.06
N ALA A 81 1.53 6.50 -0.32
CA ALA A 81 1.34 7.82 0.30
C ALA A 81 0.09 7.86 1.20
N TRP A 82 0.12 8.77 2.16
CA TRP A 82 -0.97 9.06 3.10
C TRP A 82 -0.94 10.54 3.47
N VAL A 83 -2.06 11.04 3.99
CA VAL A 83 -2.17 12.40 4.53
C VAL A 83 -2.02 12.34 6.06
N GLU A 84 -1.08 13.09 6.61
CA GLU A 84 -0.89 13.24 8.06
C GLU A 84 -1.98 14.10 8.70
N ASP A 85 -2.07 14.07 10.03
CA ASP A 85 -3.05 14.86 10.79
C ASP A 85 -2.89 16.38 10.59
N ASP A 86 -1.68 16.83 10.28
CA ASP A 86 -1.36 18.23 9.96
C ASP A 86 -1.66 18.61 8.49
N GLY A 87 -2.21 17.68 7.71
CA GLY A 87 -2.59 17.86 6.31
C GLY A 87 -1.46 17.66 5.31
N ARG A 88 -0.21 17.40 5.74
CA ARG A 88 0.89 17.13 4.82
C ARG A 88 0.75 15.74 4.20
N VAL A 89 1.12 15.62 2.93
CA VAL A 89 1.16 14.34 2.23
C VAL A 89 2.56 13.72 2.39
N CYS A 90 2.61 12.56 3.05
CA CYS A 90 3.82 11.78 3.24
C CYS A 90 3.77 10.48 2.43
N GLY A 91 4.95 9.92 2.17
CA GLY A 91 5.10 8.73 1.36
C GLY A 91 6.26 7.88 1.82
N ARG A 92 6.14 6.57 1.58
CA ARG A 92 7.16 5.57 1.88
C ARG A 92 7.56 4.83 0.62
N PHE A 93 8.86 4.72 0.41
CA PHE A 93 9.44 4.17 -0.81
C PHE A 93 10.59 3.23 -0.47
N ILE A 94 10.79 2.22 -1.30
CA ILE A 94 12.02 1.43 -1.25
C ILE A 94 13.10 2.28 -1.94
N GLY A 95 14.19 2.58 -1.23
CA GLY A 95 15.34 3.29 -1.75
C GLY A 95 16.26 2.40 -2.60
N ARG A 96 17.26 3.01 -3.24
CA ARG A 96 18.22 2.30 -4.11
C ARG A 96 18.90 1.13 -3.41
N HIS A 97 19.18 1.27 -2.12
CA HIS A 97 19.87 0.27 -1.30
C HIS A 97 18.91 -0.66 -0.56
N LYS A 98 17.65 -0.73 -1.00
CA LYS A 98 16.57 -1.48 -0.33
C LYS A 98 16.28 -1.00 1.10
N ASN A 99 16.69 0.22 1.43
CA ASN A 99 16.30 0.89 2.66
C ASN A 99 14.89 1.49 2.52
N ILE A 100 14.22 1.71 3.64
CA ILE A 100 12.93 2.38 3.68
C ILE A 100 13.18 3.89 3.73
N GLU A 101 12.59 4.61 2.79
CA GLU A 101 12.65 6.06 2.69
C GLU A 101 11.27 6.62 3.01
N ASN A 102 11.16 7.32 4.14
CA ASN A 102 9.95 8.04 4.54
C ASN A 102 10.16 9.52 4.30
N ILE A 103 9.38 10.10 3.40
CA ILE A 103 9.50 11.51 3.01
C ILE A 103 8.14 12.18 3.03
N CYS A 104 8.08 13.43 3.48
CA CYS A 104 6.89 14.26 3.44
C CYS A 104 7.07 15.33 2.39
N GLY A 105 6.62 15.02 1.17
CA GLY A 105 6.83 15.87 0.00
C GLY A 105 7.95 15.47 -0.94
N GLY A 106 8.02 16.14 -2.09
CA GLY A 106 9.03 15.89 -3.13
C GLY A 106 8.75 14.66 -3.99
N PHE A 107 7.48 14.25 -4.08
CA PHE A 107 7.03 13.10 -4.87
C PHE A 107 5.68 13.41 -5.55
N ARG A 108 5.15 12.44 -6.28
CA ARG A 108 3.87 12.54 -6.98
C ARG A 108 2.88 11.49 -6.47
N VAL A 109 1.60 11.84 -6.44
CA VAL A 109 0.50 10.93 -6.09
C VAL A 109 -0.39 10.73 -7.30
N LEU A 110 -0.81 9.49 -7.55
CA LEU A 110 -1.69 9.17 -8.67
C LEU A 110 -3.07 9.80 -8.43
N ALA A 111 -3.60 10.44 -9.46
CA ALA A 111 -4.80 11.25 -9.38
C ALA A 111 -5.71 11.06 -10.60
N LYS A 112 -6.97 11.47 -10.47
CA LYS A 112 -7.94 11.58 -11.56
C LYS A 112 -7.40 12.50 -12.66
N HIS A 113 -7.90 12.33 -13.87
CA HIS A 113 -7.55 13.19 -14.99
C HIS A 113 -7.85 14.66 -14.63
N GLU A 114 -6.87 15.55 -14.78
CA GLU A 114 -6.94 16.96 -14.33
C GLU A 114 -8.17 17.72 -14.82
N ARG A 115 -8.52 17.55 -16.11
CA ARG A 115 -9.64 18.30 -16.73
C ARG A 115 -11.00 17.59 -16.67
N THR A 116 -11.04 16.28 -16.80
CA THR A 116 -12.29 15.50 -16.93
C THR A 116 -12.71 14.82 -15.64
N GLY A 117 -11.81 14.71 -14.65
CA GLY A 117 -12.05 13.94 -13.44
C GLY A 117 -12.12 12.42 -13.64
N ALA A 118 -11.84 11.93 -14.86
CA ALA A 118 -11.94 10.51 -15.18
C ALA A 118 -10.85 9.67 -14.48
N ASN A 119 -11.22 8.46 -14.08
CA ASN A 119 -10.31 7.43 -13.60
C ASN A 119 -10.36 6.20 -14.54
N PRO A 120 -9.40 6.04 -15.46
CA PRO A 120 -9.35 4.88 -16.35
C PRO A 120 -8.57 3.70 -15.75
N PHE A 121 -8.22 3.72 -14.47
CA PHE A 121 -7.27 2.76 -13.91
C PHE A 121 -7.95 1.69 -13.06
N ARG A 122 -7.46 0.46 -13.21
CA ARG A 122 -7.79 -0.65 -12.31
C ARG A 122 -6.60 -1.57 -12.10
N PHE A 123 -6.64 -2.29 -10.98
CA PHE A 123 -5.68 -3.35 -10.68
C PHE A 123 -6.14 -4.68 -11.25
N VAL A 124 -5.23 -5.40 -11.90
CA VAL A 124 -5.43 -6.77 -12.39
C VAL A 124 -4.36 -7.69 -11.84
N LEU A 125 -4.67 -8.98 -11.64
CA LEU A 125 -3.67 -9.94 -11.19
C LEU A 125 -2.49 -10.00 -12.17
N ALA A 126 -1.28 -10.20 -11.67
CA ALA A 126 -0.09 -10.23 -12.50
C ALA A 126 -0.12 -11.35 -13.55
N ARG A 127 -0.86 -12.44 -13.31
CA ARG A 127 -1.08 -13.52 -14.30
C ARG A 127 -1.94 -13.08 -15.49
N ASP A 128 -2.82 -12.11 -15.28
CA ASP A 128 -3.78 -11.59 -16.27
C ASP A 128 -3.31 -10.24 -16.85
N ALA A 129 -2.20 -9.69 -16.34
CA ALA A 129 -1.68 -8.39 -16.72
C ALA A 129 -1.02 -8.43 -18.10
N ASN A 130 -1.50 -7.57 -19.00
CA ASN A 130 -0.89 -7.36 -20.31
C ASN A 130 0.09 -6.17 -20.25
N ILE A 131 1.36 -6.38 -20.60
CA ILE A 131 2.42 -5.34 -20.55
C ILE A 131 1.98 -4.05 -21.26
N PRO A 132 1.45 -4.08 -22.51
CA PRO A 132 0.96 -2.90 -23.21
C PRO A 132 -0.05 -2.06 -22.45
N GLN A 133 -0.89 -2.66 -21.61
CA GLN A 133 -1.91 -1.96 -20.83
C GLN A 133 -1.41 -1.50 -19.46
N ALA A 134 -0.28 -2.04 -19.00
CA ALA A 134 0.27 -1.74 -17.69
C ALA A 134 0.76 -0.29 -17.63
N VAL A 135 0.28 0.44 -16.63
CA VAL A 135 0.73 1.81 -16.36
C VAL A 135 2.19 1.76 -15.99
N THR A 136 3.02 2.37 -16.83
CA THR A 136 4.46 2.38 -16.68
C THR A 136 4.95 3.80 -16.57
N TYR A 137 5.89 3.99 -15.66
CA TYR A 137 6.71 5.18 -15.63
C TYR A 137 8.17 4.73 -15.66
N ARG A 138 8.92 5.21 -16.66
CA ARG A 138 10.37 4.96 -16.83
C ARG A 138 10.81 3.50 -16.57
N ARG A 139 10.04 2.53 -17.11
CA ARG A 139 10.29 1.08 -17.11
C ARG A 139 9.84 0.29 -15.87
N ARG A 140 9.25 0.92 -14.85
CA ARG A 140 8.57 0.20 -13.77
C ARG A 140 7.07 0.38 -13.85
N GLN A 141 6.34 -0.66 -13.43
CA GLN A 141 4.89 -0.64 -13.31
C GLN A 141 4.49 -0.48 -11.84
N ILE A 142 3.27 -0.01 -11.62
CA ILE A 142 2.69 0.14 -10.29
C ILE A 142 2.12 -1.20 -9.84
N ALA A 143 2.42 -1.59 -8.60
CA ALA A 143 1.93 -2.80 -7.97
C ALA A 143 1.03 -2.50 -6.77
N LYS A 144 -0.01 -3.32 -6.61
CA LYS A 144 -0.67 -3.57 -5.33
C LYS A 144 -0.31 -4.99 -4.91
N ILE A 145 0.25 -5.13 -3.72
CA ILE A 145 0.76 -6.40 -3.20
C ILE A 145 -0.07 -6.77 -1.98
N THR A 146 -0.61 -7.99 -1.97
CA THR A 146 -1.39 -8.51 -0.85
C THR A 146 -0.54 -9.49 -0.05
N SER A 147 -0.21 -9.16 1.20
CA SER A 147 0.42 -10.08 2.13
C SER A 147 -0.61 -11.10 2.62
N TRP A 148 -0.47 -12.36 2.23
CA TRP A 148 -1.38 -13.43 2.63
C TRP A 148 -1.31 -13.72 4.15
N GLN A 149 -0.12 -13.62 4.77
CA GLN A 149 0.08 -13.93 6.19
C GLN A 149 -0.60 -12.89 7.08
N LYS A 150 -0.54 -11.63 6.66
CA LYS A 150 -1.04 -10.49 7.43
C LYS A 150 -2.45 -10.07 6.99
N ASN A 151 -2.92 -10.58 5.85
CA ASN A 151 -4.14 -10.13 5.17
C ASN A 151 -4.14 -8.61 4.96
N GLU A 152 -3.04 -8.11 4.41
CA GLU A 152 -2.80 -6.69 4.18
C GLU A 152 -2.53 -6.41 2.72
N ALA A 153 -2.89 -5.23 2.22
CA ALA A 153 -2.59 -4.81 0.86
C ALA A 153 -1.93 -3.43 0.85
N PHE A 154 -0.79 -3.34 0.19
CA PHE A 154 0.02 -2.12 0.11
C PHE A 154 0.52 -1.88 -1.32
N PHE A 155 1.03 -0.67 -1.57
CA PHE A 155 1.47 -0.25 -2.90
C PHE A 155 2.99 -0.29 -3.02
N GLY A 156 3.46 -0.57 -4.24
CA GLY A 156 4.87 -0.67 -4.56
C GLY A 156 5.10 -0.73 -6.06
N GLY A 157 6.25 -1.29 -6.45
CA GLY A 157 6.63 -1.46 -7.84
C GLY A 157 6.58 -2.91 -8.29
N VAL A 158 6.31 -3.12 -9.58
CA VAL A 158 6.46 -4.41 -10.26
C VAL A 158 7.21 -4.23 -11.57
N SER A 159 8.05 -5.21 -11.90
CA SER A 159 8.66 -5.38 -13.20
C SER A 159 8.05 -6.63 -13.82
N LEU A 160 7.19 -6.44 -14.83
CA LEU A 160 6.60 -7.56 -15.56
C LEU A 160 7.64 -8.34 -16.37
N ASN A 161 8.71 -7.66 -16.81
CA ASN A 161 9.81 -8.27 -17.55
C ASN A 161 10.69 -9.14 -16.65
N GLU A 162 11.11 -8.61 -15.50
CA GLU A 162 11.94 -9.36 -14.54
C GLU A 162 11.11 -10.30 -13.66
N ARG A 163 9.78 -10.18 -13.72
CA ARG A 163 8.82 -10.95 -12.91
C ARG A 163 9.09 -10.82 -11.41
N THR A 164 9.39 -9.59 -11.01
CA THR A 164 9.65 -9.19 -9.62
C THR A 164 8.67 -8.11 -9.20
N ALA A 165 8.24 -8.15 -7.95
CA ALA A 165 7.43 -7.12 -7.32
C ALA A 165 8.00 -6.79 -5.94
N GLY A 166 7.85 -5.55 -5.49
CA GLY A 166 8.25 -5.20 -4.14
C GLY A 166 7.60 -3.92 -3.64
N GLY A 167 7.46 -3.84 -2.31
CA GLY A 167 6.86 -2.72 -1.61
C GLY A 167 7.18 -2.78 -0.11
N ILE A 168 6.59 -1.87 0.64
CA ILE A 168 6.75 -1.78 2.09
C ILE A 168 5.39 -2.06 2.72
N ASP A 169 5.33 -3.07 3.58
CA ASP A 169 4.10 -3.39 4.31
C ASP A 169 3.87 -2.44 5.50
N TYR A 170 2.79 -2.64 6.25
CA TYR A 170 2.45 -1.77 7.37
C TYR A 170 3.33 -1.97 8.62
N ASP A 171 4.04 -3.10 8.71
CA ASP A 171 5.02 -3.36 9.76
C ASP A 171 6.40 -2.75 9.43
N LEU A 172 6.50 -1.99 8.34
CA LEU A 172 7.73 -1.39 7.82
C LEU A 172 8.76 -2.46 7.45
N GLU A 173 8.30 -3.56 6.84
CA GLU A 173 9.14 -4.59 6.26
C GLU A 173 9.16 -4.44 4.73
N VAL A 174 10.35 -4.54 4.14
CA VAL A 174 10.50 -4.58 2.68
C VAL A 174 10.12 -5.97 2.20
N VAL A 175 9.06 -6.05 1.41
CA VAL A 175 8.59 -7.29 0.80
C VAL A 175 9.07 -7.33 -0.64
N GLU A 176 9.74 -8.41 -1.02
CA GLU A 176 10.13 -8.69 -2.41
C GLU A 176 9.59 -10.05 -2.81
N ILE A 177 8.89 -10.10 -3.95
CA ILE A 177 8.30 -11.30 -4.51
C ILE A 177 8.94 -11.53 -5.88
N ASN A 178 9.45 -12.73 -6.11
CA ASN A 178 10.04 -13.13 -7.38
C ASN A 178 9.29 -14.35 -7.91
N LYS A 179 8.79 -14.28 -9.15
CA LYS A 179 7.98 -15.36 -9.75
C LYS A 179 8.73 -16.70 -9.85
N GLU A 180 10.04 -16.70 -10.04
CA GLU A 180 10.82 -17.94 -10.15
C GLU A 180 10.92 -18.66 -8.81
N ARG A 181 11.00 -17.92 -7.71
CA ARG A 181 11.05 -18.47 -6.35
C ARG A 181 9.66 -18.79 -5.80
N ASP A 182 8.70 -17.91 -6.07
CA ASP A 182 7.39 -17.86 -5.44
C ASP A 182 6.26 -17.61 -6.47
N PRO A 183 6.05 -18.54 -7.44
CA PRO A 183 5.14 -18.32 -8.57
C PRO A 183 3.69 -18.12 -8.12
N TYR A 184 3.24 -18.94 -7.16
CA TYR A 184 1.88 -18.84 -6.62
C TYR A 184 1.61 -17.46 -5.99
N TYR A 185 2.58 -16.91 -5.26
CA TYR A 185 2.44 -15.59 -4.65
C TYR A 185 2.43 -14.49 -5.69
N TYR A 186 3.35 -14.55 -6.65
CA TYR A 186 3.41 -13.56 -7.72
C TYR A 186 2.10 -13.53 -8.53
N GLU A 187 1.53 -14.68 -8.87
CA GLU A 187 0.36 -14.75 -9.75
C GLU A 187 -0.97 -14.40 -9.07
N ASN A 188 -1.11 -14.67 -7.77
CA ASN A 188 -2.38 -14.51 -7.05
C ASN A 188 -2.41 -13.31 -6.10
N PHE A 189 -1.27 -12.75 -5.72
CA PHE A 189 -1.19 -11.69 -4.71
C PHE A 189 -0.49 -10.42 -5.19
N VAL A 190 0.11 -10.43 -6.38
CA VAL A 190 0.58 -9.21 -7.04
C VAL A 190 -0.47 -8.78 -8.05
N GLN A 191 -0.92 -7.54 -7.93
CA GLN A 191 -1.77 -6.88 -8.90
C GLN A 191 -1.03 -5.73 -9.56
N VAL A 192 -1.22 -5.56 -10.86
CA VAL A 192 -0.58 -4.53 -11.67
C VAL A 192 -1.63 -3.50 -12.06
N LEU A 193 -1.30 -2.22 -11.95
CA LEU A 193 -2.18 -1.16 -12.41
C LEU A 193 -2.18 -1.11 -13.94
N ILE A 194 -3.36 -1.22 -14.55
CA ILE A 194 -3.55 -1.06 -15.99
C ILE A 194 -4.40 0.18 -16.27
N LYS A 195 -4.21 0.76 -17.45
CA LYS A 195 -5.13 1.74 -18.01
C LYS A 195 -6.13 1.00 -18.89
N GLU A 196 -7.40 1.09 -18.57
CA GLU A 196 -8.44 0.66 -19.48
C GLU A 196 -8.46 1.60 -20.68
N ASN A 197 -8.43 1.02 -21.88
CA ASN A 197 -8.78 1.81 -23.05
C ASN A 197 -10.26 2.16 -22.90
N GLU A 198 -10.63 3.42 -23.14
CA GLU A 198 -12.00 3.73 -23.52
C GLU A 198 -12.36 2.72 -24.60
N ALA A 199 -13.45 1.97 -24.41
CA ALA A 199 -13.94 1.07 -25.44
C ALA A 199 -13.91 1.83 -26.77
N PRO A 200 -13.44 1.24 -27.88
CA PRO A 200 -13.58 1.89 -29.17
C PRO A 200 -15.06 2.29 -29.25
N VAL A 201 -15.31 3.61 -29.36
CA VAL A 201 -16.66 4.17 -29.54
C VAL A 201 -17.36 3.21 -30.49
N GLU A 202 -18.42 2.55 -30.01
CA GLU A 202 -19.17 1.62 -30.85
C GLU A 202 -19.36 2.35 -32.19
N PRO A 203 -18.93 1.76 -33.32
CA PRO A 203 -19.09 2.43 -34.60
C PRO A 203 -20.57 2.82 -34.67
N GLU A 204 -20.83 4.12 -34.91
CA GLU A 204 -22.21 4.63 -34.97
C GLU A 204 -23.08 3.61 -35.69
N PRO A 205 -24.27 3.28 -35.15
CA PRO A 205 -25.06 2.19 -35.67
C PRO A 205 -25.24 2.42 -37.16
N VAL A 206 -24.59 1.58 -37.97
CA VAL A 206 -24.80 1.53 -39.41
C VAL A 206 -26.30 1.43 -39.58
N ARG A 207 -26.91 2.48 -40.14
CA ARG A 207 -28.35 2.53 -40.43
C ARG A 207 -28.71 1.23 -41.13
N ARG A 208 -29.36 0.32 -40.41
CA ARG A 208 -29.90 -0.89 -41.02
C ARG A 208 -31.02 -0.45 -41.96
N PRO A 209 -31.06 -0.97 -43.19
CA PRO A 209 -32.29 -0.88 -43.98
C PRO A 209 -33.41 -1.59 -43.21
N GLU A 210 -34.60 -1.03 -43.35
CA GLU A 210 -35.82 -1.40 -42.63
C GLU A 210 -36.08 -2.92 -42.60
N LYS A 211 -36.54 -3.38 -41.44
CA LYS A 211 -36.98 -4.75 -41.16
C LYS A 211 -38.08 -5.20 -42.14
N PRO A 212 -38.24 -6.52 -42.29
CA PRO A 212 -39.55 -7.13 -42.15
C PRO A 212 -39.66 -7.93 -40.85
N ASP A 213 -40.90 -7.98 -40.39
CA ASP A 213 -41.44 -8.37 -39.09
C ASP A 213 -41.15 -9.79 -38.58
N GLU A 214 -41.43 -9.94 -37.28
CA GLU A 214 -41.82 -11.19 -36.57
C GLU A 214 -40.70 -12.23 -36.31
N HIS A 215 -40.52 -12.85 -35.13
CA HIS A 215 -41.45 -13.18 -34.06
C HIS A 215 -40.83 -13.09 -32.65
N TYR A 216 -41.77 -12.80 -31.75
CA TYR A 216 -41.88 -12.97 -30.30
C TYR A 216 -41.26 -14.25 -29.70
N TYR A 217 -40.46 -14.09 -28.64
CA TYR A 217 -40.54 -14.91 -27.43
C TYR A 217 -40.27 -14.01 -26.21
N HIS A 218 -41.28 -13.91 -25.34
CA HIS A 218 -41.19 -13.27 -24.04
C HIS A 218 -40.40 -14.15 -23.05
N SER A 219 -39.53 -13.53 -22.26
CA SER A 219 -39.46 -13.82 -20.83
C SER A 219 -39.16 -12.54 -20.06
N ASP A 220 -40.23 -11.84 -19.71
CA ASP A 220 -40.55 -11.35 -18.37
C ASP A 220 -39.41 -11.10 -17.37
N HIS A 221 -39.38 -9.82 -16.95
CA HIS A 221 -39.09 -9.31 -15.61
C HIS A 221 -37.73 -9.65 -14.96
N ILE A 222 -36.93 -8.60 -14.76
CA ILE A 222 -36.62 -8.08 -13.41
C ILE A 222 -36.02 -6.67 -13.55
N SER A 223 -36.71 -5.69 -12.98
CA SER A 223 -36.17 -4.36 -12.69
C SER A 223 -35.45 -4.42 -11.35
N VAL A 224 -34.11 -4.48 -11.34
CA VAL A 224 -33.35 -4.21 -10.10
C VAL A 224 -33.06 -2.72 -10.03
N ARG A 225 -33.85 -2.03 -9.20
CA ARG A 225 -33.45 -0.79 -8.55
C ARG A 225 -32.18 -1.07 -7.77
N LEU A 226 -31.09 -0.39 -8.09
CA LEU A 226 -29.93 -0.27 -7.21
C LEU A 226 -30.41 0.36 -5.90
N ARG A 227 -30.45 -0.43 -4.83
CA ARG A 227 -30.52 0.06 -3.46
C ARG A 227 -29.09 0.18 -2.96
N ASP A 228 -28.72 1.40 -2.62
CA ASP A 228 -27.75 1.65 -1.56
C ASP A 228 -28.26 0.99 -0.27
N ASP A 229 -27.31 0.57 0.57
CA ASP A 229 -27.49 0.07 1.95
C ASP A 229 -27.65 -1.46 2.09
N VAL A 230 -26.86 -2.01 3.04
CA VAL A 230 -26.81 -3.41 3.54
C VAL A 230 -25.73 -4.30 2.91
N TYR A 231 -24.47 -4.10 3.33
CA TYR A 231 -23.49 -5.20 3.41
C TYR A 231 -23.69 -5.89 4.76
N ASP A 232 -24.43 -7.01 4.74
CA ASP A 232 -24.64 -7.89 5.89
C ASP A 232 -23.39 -8.77 6.10
N PHE A 233 -22.71 -8.54 7.22
CA PHE A 233 -21.60 -9.33 7.72
C PHE A 233 -22.15 -10.59 8.43
N SER A 234 -22.50 -11.62 7.66
CA SER A 234 -22.72 -12.96 8.18
C SER A 234 -22.14 -14.03 7.25
N TYR A 235 -20.87 -13.87 6.88
CA TYR A 235 -20.08 -14.98 6.35
C TYR A 235 -19.47 -15.74 7.52
N GLU A 236 -20.19 -16.74 8.03
CA GLU A 236 -19.59 -17.78 8.85
C GLU A 236 -18.51 -18.48 8.01
N PRO A 237 -17.22 -18.48 8.43
CA PRO A 237 -16.22 -19.23 7.70
C PRO A 237 -16.51 -20.71 7.86
N GLN A 238 -16.74 -21.39 6.73
CA GLN A 238 -16.87 -22.84 6.64
C GLN A 238 -15.70 -23.52 7.37
N ARG A 239 -15.94 -23.98 8.60
CA ARG A 239 -15.03 -24.84 9.38
C ARG A 239 -14.67 -26.16 8.67
N HIS A 240 -15.39 -26.53 7.62
CA HIS A 240 -15.20 -27.82 6.95
C HIS A 240 -14.04 -27.89 5.96
N GLU A 241 -13.48 -26.76 5.49
CA GLU A 241 -12.28 -26.84 4.62
C GLU A 241 -10.97 -27.02 5.42
N GLN A 242 -10.95 -26.61 6.69
CA GLN A 242 -9.76 -26.77 7.55
C GLN A 242 -9.56 -28.23 8.00
N GLU A 243 -10.63 -29.00 8.21
CA GLU A 243 -10.54 -30.44 8.52
C GLU A 243 -10.11 -31.25 7.29
N ASN A 244 -10.56 -30.88 6.09
CA ASN A 244 -10.18 -31.57 4.85
C ASN A 244 -8.72 -31.27 4.42
N GLN A 245 -8.17 -30.11 4.79
CA GLN A 245 -6.73 -29.86 4.60
C GLN A 245 -5.88 -30.69 5.57
N ASN A 246 -6.27 -30.81 6.84
CA ASN A 246 -5.54 -31.66 7.80
C ASN A 246 -5.57 -33.16 7.44
N GLN A 247 -6.61 -33.65 6.75
CA GLN A 247 -6.64 -35.04 6.29
C GLN A 247 -5.80 -35.29 5.04
N ARG A 248 -5.55 -34.30 4.17
CA ARG A 248 -4.60 -34.45 3.04
C ARG A 248 -3.13 -34.49 3.46
N TYR A 249 -2.79 -34.04 4.66
CA TYR A 249 -1.43 -34.16 5.21
C TYR A 249 -1.16 -35.50 5.93
N LEU A 250 -2.16 -36.37 6.08
CA LEU A 250 -2.01 -37.68 6.73
C LEU A 250 -1.75 -38.84 5.76
N HIS A 251 -1.83 -38.60 4.44
CA HIS A 251 -1.52 -39.60 3.39
C HIS A 251 -0.39 -39.16 2.45
N ARG A 252 0.68 -38.59 3.03
CA ARG A 252 1.98 -38.61 2.34
C ARG A 252 2.66 -39.95 2.67
N PRO A 253 3.14 -40.72 1.68
CA PRO A 253 3.95 -41.91 1.94
C PRO A 253 5.08 -41.56 2.91
N LYS A 254 5.30 -42.39 3.94
CA LYS A 254 6.28 -42.18 5.02
C LYS A 254 7.75 -42.28 4.57
N GLU A 255 8.00 -42.35 3.27
CA GLU A 255 9.29 -42.67 2.68
C GLU A 255 9.70 -41.54 1.74
N GLU A 256 10.10 -40.41 2.33
CA GLU A 256 11.07 -39.42 1.82
C GLU A 256 11.05 -38.21 2.77
N PHE A 257 11.48 -38.43 4.01
CA PHE A 257 12.06 -37.34 4.79
C PHE A 257 13.41 -37.04 4.12
N HIS A 258 13.41 -36.13 3.15
CA HIS A 258 14.65 -35.46 2.78
C HIS A 258 15.21 -34.87 4.08
N GLU A 259 16.39 -35.33 4.49
CA GLU A 259 17.17 -34.67 5.53
C GLU A 259 17.22 -33.19 5.17
N MET A 260 16.64 -32.33 6.02
CA MET A 260 16.78 -30.88 5.87
C MET A 260 18.27 -30.60 5.69
N SER A 261 18.60 -29.95 4.59
CA SER A 261 19.99 -29.66 4.27
C SER A 261 20.61 -28.88 5.43
N GLU A 262 21.90 -29.10 5.71
CA GLU A 262 22.60 -28.41 6.79
C GLU A 262 22.50 -26.87 6.66
N SER A 263 22.31 -26.35 5.44
CA SER A 263 22.04 -24.94 5.17
C SER A 263 20.67 -24.47 5.68
N GLU A 264 19.62 -25.27 5.57
CA GLU A 264 18.29 -24.96 6.07
C GLU A 264 18.24 -24.97 7.60
N LYS A 265 18.90 -25.94 8.24
CA LYS A 265 19.05 -25.96 9.71
C LYS A 265 19.76 -24.71 10.23
N ARG A 266 20.83 -24.28 9.54
CA ARG A 266 21.54 -23.03 9.87
C ARG A 266 20.65 -21.80 9.69
N ARG A 267 19.88 -21.72 8.61
CA ARG A 267 18.96 -20.60 8.35
C ARG A 267 17.85 -20.52 9.40
N MET A 268 17.28 -21.66 9.81
CA MET A 268 16.28 -21.69 10.88
C MET A 268 16.87 -21.24 12.21
N LYS A 269 18.07 -21.71 12.57
CA LYS A 269 18.75 -21.29 13.81
C LYS A 269 19.05 -19.80 13.80
N TYR A 270 19.54 -19.26 12.68
CA TYR A 270 19.80 -17.83 12.52
C TYR A 270 18.52 -16.99 12.66
N ASN A 271 17.43 -17.39 12.00
CA ASN A 271 16.15 -16.69 12.09
C ASN A 271 15.55 -16.77 13.50
N ALA A 272 15.72 -17.89 14.21
CA ALA A 272 15.30 -18.02 15.60
C ALA A 272 16.07 -17.05 16.52
N GLN A 273 17.40 -16.97 16.36
CA GLN A 273 18.22 -16.01 17.10
C GLN A 273 17.81 -14.56 16.81
N LEU A 274 17.50 -14.24 15.55
CA LEU A 274 17.05 -12.90 15.17
C LEU A 274 15.73 -12.52 15.85
N ARG A 275 14.80 -13.48 15.97
CA ARG A 275 13.51 -13.30 16.66
C ARG A 275 13.71 -13.08 18.16
N GLU A 276 14.58 -13.86 18.79
CA GLU A 276 14.92 -13.69 20.21
C GLU A 276 15.59 -12.33 20.48
N GLU A 277 16.50 -11.91 19.60
CA GLU A 277 17.15 -10.60 19.74
C GLU A 277 16.17 -9.44 19.55
N LYS A 278 15.26 -9.53 18.57
CA LYS A 278 14.19 -8.54 18.34
C LYS A 278 13.29 -8.45 19.57
N ALA A 279 12.83 -9.59 20.09
CA ALA A 279 12.00 -9.64 21.30
C ALA A 279 12.72 -9.07 22.54
N ARG A 280 14.04 -9.29 22.67
CA ARG A 280 14.84 -8.70 23.75
C ARG A 280 14.89 -7.18 23.64
N ARG A 281 15.17 -6.64 22.45
CA ARG A 281 15.21 -5.18 22.21
C ARG A 281 13.86 -4.52 22.48
N GLU A 282 12.76 -5.16 22.10
CA GLU A 282 11.41 -4.68 22.35
C GLU A 282 11.11 -4.64 23.87
N ARG A 283 11.51 -5.65 24.64
CA ARG A 283 11.39 -5.64 26.10
C ARG A 283 12.22 -4.55 26.75
N GLU A 284 13.49 -4.40 26.36
CA GLU A 284 14.36 -3.32 26.86
C GLU A 284 13.79 -1.92 26.54
N GLN A 285 13.19 -1.76 25.35
CA GLN A 285 12.54 -0.50 24.98
C GLN A 285 11.28 -0.24 25.79
N ALA A 286 10.44 -1.27 25.99
CA ALA A 286 9.25 -1.17 26.84
C ALA A 286 9.60 -0.82 28.29
N GLU A 287 10.65 -1.42 28.85
CA GLU A 287 11.15 -1.09 30.19
C GLU A 287 11.65 0.35 30.29
N ARG A 288 12.39 0.84 29.28
CA ARG A 288 12.81 2.26 29.23
C ARG A 288 11.62 3.21 29.20
N ILE A 289 10.60 2.89 28.42
CA ILE A 289 9.35 3.69 28.34
C ILE A 289 8.62 3.67 29.69
N ALA A 290 8.52 2.51 30.34
CA ALA A 290 7.89 2.38 31.66
C ALA A 290 8.63 3.22 32.72
N GLN A 291 9.97 3.16 32.76
CA GLN A 291 10.78 3.97 33.67
C GLN A 291 10.67 5.47 33.38
N TYR A 292 10.55 5.87 32.12
CA TYR A 292 10.32 7.26 31.75
C TYR A 292 8.96 7.76 32.24
N ASN A 293 7.89 6.98 32.01
CA ASN A 293 6.55 7.31 32.45
C ASN A 293 6.43 7.40 33.97
N GLU A 294 7.11 6.52 34.71
CA GLU A 294 7.14 6.60 36.18
C GLU A 294 7.82 7.88 36.67
N ARG A 295 8.93 8.29 36.04
CA ARG A 295 9.59 9.57 36.35
C ARG A 295 8.70 10.79 36.06
N LEU A 296 7.93 10.74 34.97
CA LEU A 296 6.94 11.79 34.68
C LEU A 296 5.87 11.86 35.77
N ARG A 297 5.34 10.72 36.21
CA ARG A 297 4.34 10.67 37.28
C ARG A 297 4.86 11.27 38.59
N GLN A 298 6.08 10.89 38.99
CA GLN A 298 6.73 11.44 40.19
C GLN A 298 6.94 12.95 40.09
N ARG A 299 7.32 13.44 38.90
CA ARG A 299 7.48 14.88 38.66
C ARG A 299 6.14 15.63 38.78
N ASP A 300 5.06 15.06 38.25
CA ASP A 300 3.73 15.66 38.35
C ASP A 300 3.21 15.69 39.79
N GLU A 301 3.47 14.64 40.57
CA GLU A 301 3.16 14.62 42.01
C GLU A 301 3.97 15.68 42.79
N ALA A 302 5.27 15.82 42.49
CA ALA A 302 6.10 16.85 43.09
C ALA A 302 5.61 18.27 42.75
N ILE A 303 5.19 18.51 41.50
CA ILE A 303 4.62 19.80 41.08
C ILE A 303 3.30 20.07 41.83
N LYS A 304 2.44 19.05 42.00
CA LYS A 304 1.20 19.19 42.77
C LYS A 304 1.49 19.53 44.24
N ALA A 305 2.42 18.84 44.87
CA ALA A 305 2.83 19.11 46.25
C ALA A 305 3.40 20.53 46.42
N GLN A 306 4.24 20.98 45.47
CA GLN A 306 4.79 22.33 45.47
C GLN A 306 3.70 23.39 45.32
N LYS A 307 2.74 23.19 44.40
CA LYS A 307 1.60 24.10 44.23
C LYS A 307 0.76 24.21 45.50
N TYR A 308 0.50 23.08 46.16
CA TYR A 308 -0.22 23.05 47.43
C TYR A 308 0.53 23.83 48.52
N HIS A 309 1.84 23.64 48.65
CA HIS A 309 2.65 24.38 49.61
C HIS A 309 2.63 25.89 49.36
N VAL A 310 2.76 26.33 48.10
CA VAL A 310 2.68 27.75 47.73
C VAL A 310 1.30 28.34 48.06
N GLN A 311 0.23 27.57 47.86
CA GLN A 311 -1.12 28.01 48.23
C GLN A 311 -1.26 28.18 49.74
N LEU A 312 -0.76 27.24 50.54
CA LEU A 312 -0.78 27.32 52.00
C LEU A 312 -0.02 28.58 52.49
N LEU A 313 1.16 28.86 51.92
CA LEU A 313 1.92 30.07 52.26
C LEU A 313 1.13 31.35 51.97
N ARG A 314 0.44 31.41 50.83
CA ARG A 314 -0.43 32.56 50.48
C ARG A 314 -1.60 32.71 51.47
N GLU A 315 -2.18 31.61 51.92
CA GLU A 315 -3.26 31.63 52.92
C GLU A 315 -2.76 32.14 54.28
N HIS A 316 -1.56 31.71 54.71
CA HIS A 316 -0.91 32.23 55.92
C HIS A 316 -0.56 33.71 55.82
N GLU A 317 0.01 34.16 54.69
CA GLU A 317 0.29 35.58 54.44
C GLU A 317 -1.00 36.42 54.49
N ALA A 318 -2.07 35.95 53.83
CA ALA A 318 -3.36 36.63 53.84
C ALA A 318 -4.02 36.66 55.22
N ALA A 319 -3.79 35.64 56.07
CA ALA A 319 -4.25 35.63 57.45
C ALA A 319 -3.47 36.64 58.30
N ALA A 320 -2.13 36.68 58.18
CA ALA A 320 -1.28 37.63 58.88
C ALA A 320 -1.60 39.09 58.50
N GLN A 321 -1.83 39.36 57.21
CA GLN A 321 -2.24 40.69 56.75
C GLN A 321 -3.60 41.11 57.31
N ARG A 322 -4.56 40.19 57.43
CA ARG A 322 -5.86 40.47 58.06
C ARG A 322 -5.70 40.80 59.54
N GLN A 323 -4.91 40.00 60.27
CA GLN A 323 -4.62 40.25 61.68
C GLN A 323 -3.92 41.61 61.89
N PHE A 324 -2.95 41.96 61.04
CA PHE A 324 -2.29 43.26 61.08
C PHE A 324 -3.28 44.41 60.84
N ALA A 325 -4.17 44.27 59.85
CA ALA A 325 -5.18 45.28 59.56
C ALA A 325 -6.18 45.49 60.72
N GLU A 326 -6.50 44.42 61.45
CA GLU A 326 -7.40 44.47 62.61
C GLU A 326 -6.73 45.02 63.88
N THR A 327 -5.46 44.70 64.11
CA THR A 327 -4.78 44.96 65.40
C THR A 327 -3.73 46.07 65.34
N GLY A 328 -3.25 46.45 64.15
CA GLY A 328 -2.15 47.41 63.96
C GLY A 328 -0.77 46.88 64.34
N HIS A 329 -0.65 45.60 64.69
CA HIS A 329 0.59 44.96 65.11
C HIS A 329 0.87 43.71 64.27
N TRP A 330 2.14 43.50 63.92
CA TRP A 330 2.59 42.34 63.14
C TRP A 330 2.76 41.10 63.99
#